data_AF-A0A139RK44-F1
#
_entry.id   AF-A0A139RK44-F1
#
_cell.length_a   1.000
_cell.length_b   1.000
_cell.length_c   1.000
_cell.angle_alpha   90.00
_cell.angle_beta   90.00
_cell.angle_gamma   90.00
#
_symmetry.space_group_name_H-M   'P 1'
#
loop_
_entity.id
_entity.type
_entity.pdbx_description
1 polymer ?
#
loop_
_entity_poly.entity_id
_entity_poly.type
_entity_poly.pdbx_seq_one_letter_code
_entity_poly.pdbx_strand_id
1 'polypeptide(L)'
;MLEKKIDALVDKFKNTYVNVKIEKLETINSKELNANGETALGLNVKNLILRLAVIGVACVILVVMGNVLIYLFNPTINRAGDFSQYQIDFVTEITTIANLADILSYKNSGQELTIVSTNKAILDKLKQNQETLKGMHFVDLQDVPSLLERDAVLLVEEYGVTRYKKFEQSLQILRNLNRSILGVATFKL
;
A
#
# COMPACT_ATOMS: atom_id res chain seq x y z
N MET A 1 34.71 -39.65 41.03
CA MET A 1 36.11 -40.04 41.40
C MET A 1 36.50 -39.55 42.81
N LEU A 2 35.92 -38.45 43.29
CA LEU A 2 36.20 -37.86 44.62
C LEU A 2 35.66 -38.70 45.79
N GLU A 3 34.45 -39.26 45.68
CA GLU A 3 33.85 -40.10 46.72
C GLU A 3 34.70 -41.33 47.08
N LYS A 4 35.23 -42.04 46.07
CA LYS A 4 36.12 -43.20 46.30
C LYS A 4 37.40 -42.84 47.06
N LYS A 5 37.90 -41.60 46.90
CA LYS A 5 39.08 -41.12 47.65
C LYS A 5 38.72 -40.76 49.09
N ILE A 6 37.53 -40.22 49.33
CA ILE A 6 37.02 -39.91 50.67
C ILE A 6 36.75 -41.19 51.44
N ASP A 7 36.13 -42.19 50.82
CA ASP A 7 35.86 -43.48 51.46
C ASP A 7 37.17 -44.22 51.81
N ALA A 8 38.16 -44.18 50.93
CA ALA A 8 39.49 -44.72 51.22
C ALA A 8 40.21 -43.98 52.37
N LEU A 9 39.95 -42.68 52.56
CA LEU A 9 40.51 -41.92 53.68
C LEU A 9 39.84 -42.32 55.00
N VAL A 10 38.50 -42.43 55.01
CA VAL A 10 37.72 -42.82 56.18
C VAL A 10 38.16 -44.21 56.66
N ASP A 11 38.30 -45.17 55.75
CA ASP A 11 38.67 -46.53 56.12
C ASP A 11 40.11 -46.63 56.66
N LYS A 12 41.03 -45.80 56.14
CA LYS A 12 42.41 -45.74 56.60
C LYS A 12 42.55 -45.21 58.04
N PHE A 13 41.69 -44.26 58.45
CA PHE A 13 41.76 -43.64 59.78
C PHE A 13 40.81 -44.28 60.81
N LYS A 14 39.91 -45.17 60.37
CA LYS A 14 38.93 -45.87 61.22
C LYS A 14 39.57 -46.68 62.36
N ASN A 15 40.77 -47.19 62.16
CA ASN A 15 41.46 -48.08 63.11
C ASN A 15 42.64 -47.40 63.84
N THR A 16 42.91 -46.11 63.58
CA THR A 16 44.05 -45.39 64.18
C THR A 16 43.72 -44.82 65.57
N TYR A 17 42.44 -44.58 65.86
CA TYR A 17 41.99 -44.01 67.13
C TYR A 17 40.96 -44.93 67.79
N VAL A 18 41.33 -45.54 68.92
CA VAL A 18 40.43 -46.41 69.68
C VAL A 18 39.36 -45.54 70.35
N ASN A 19 38.09 -45.90 70.14
CA ASN A 19 36.90 -45.28 70.75
C ASN A 19 36.41 -43.95 70.14
N VAL A 20 36.72 -43.67 68.87
CA VAL A 20 36.17 -42.50 68.15
C VAL A 20 35.29 -42.98 66.99
N LYS A 21 34.02 -42.53 66.96
CA LYS A 21 33.07 -42.88 65.89
C LYS A 21 33.17 -41.83 64.77
N ILE A 22 33.82 -42.19 63.67
CA ILE A 22 33.90 -41.33 62.48
C ILE A 22 32.68 -41.62 61.59
N GLU A 23 31.68 -40.74 61.63
CA GLU A 23 30.53 -40.80 60.71
C GLU A 23 30.73 -39.80 59.56
N LYS A 24 30.52 -40.29 58.33
CA LYS A 24 30.50 -39.45 57.12
C LYS A 24 29.19 -38.66 57.13
N LEU A 25 29.26 -37.37 57.44
CA LEU A 25 28.12 -36.47 57.31
C LEU A 25 27.73 -36.39 55.83
N GLU A 26 26.46 -36.60 55.52
CA GLU A 26 25.94 -36.34 54.19
C GLU A 26 26.14 -34.85 53.86
N THR A 27 26.76 -34.57 52.72
CA THR A 27 27.00 -33.21 52.24
C THR A 27 25.68 -32.54 51.89
N ILE A 28 25.05 -31.88 52.86
CA ILE A 28 23.77 -31.20 52.66
C ILE A 28 23.91 -29.84 51.94
N ASN A 29 25.12 -29.36 51.63
CA ASN A 29 25.35 -27.98 51.15
C ASN A 29 26.36 -27.83 50.01
N SER A 30 26.44 -28.78 49.09
CA SER A 30 27.13 -28.53 47.83
C SER A 30 26.38 -29.16 46.67
N LYS A 31 25.20 -28.60 46.38
CA LYS A 31 24.79 -28.53 44.98
C LYS A 31 25.85 -27.67 44.30
N GLU A 32 26.68 -28.29 43.49
CA GLU A 32 27.42 -27.57 42.47
C GLU A 32 26.42 -26.67 41.75
N LEU A 33 26.66 -25.36 41.78
CA LEU A 33 26.01 -24.46 40.84
C LEU A 33 26.41 -25.01 39.47
N ASN A 34 25.50 -25.70 38.80
CA ASN A 34 25.65 -26.03 37.39
C ASN A 34 26.09 -24.73 36.70
N ALA A 35 27.26 -24.78 36.05
CA ALA A 35 27.78 -23.73 35.18
C ALA A 35 26.91 -23.54 33.91
N ASN A 36 25.65 -23.96 33.96
CA ASN A 36 24.57 -23.56 33.07
C ASN A 36 23.66 -22.64 33.87
N GLY A 37 24.23 -21.55 34.40
CA GLY A 37 23.50 -20.31 34.46
C GLY A 37 23.18 -19.87 33.04
N GLU A 38 22.35 -20.65 32.35
CA GLU A 38 21.38 -20.08 31.43
C GLU A 38 20.78 -18.96 32.26
N THR A 39 21.11 -17.73 31.89
CA THR A 39 20.22 -16.63 32.10
C THR A 39 18.89 -17.13 31.59
N ALA A 40 18.08 -17.68 32.49
CA ALA A 40 16.70 -17.95 32.27
C ALA A 40 16.11 -16.56 32.06
N LEU A 41 16.24 -16.08 30.82
CA LEU A 41 15.29 -15.18 30.25
C LEU A 41 13.98 -15.90 30.54
N GLY A 42 13.27 -15.42 31.57
CA GLY A 42 11.94 -15.86 31.96
C GLY A 42 10.92 -15.49 30.90
N LEU A 43 11.29 -15.70 29.63
CA LEU A 43 10.45 -15.58 28.47
C LEU A 43 9.58 -16.83 28.47
N ASN A 44 8.39 -16.68 29.06
CA ASN A 44 7.33 -17.65 28.85
C ASN A 44 6.98 -17.64 27.36
N VAL A 45 7.58 -18.56 26.61
CA VAL A 45 7.48 -18.67 25.14
C VAL A 45 6.02 -18.68 24.68
N LYS A 46 5.12 -19.32 25.44
CA LYS A 46 3.67 -19.32 25.15
C LYS A 46 3.06 -17.92 25.22
N ASN A 47 3.44 -17.14 26.23
CA ASN A 47 2.96 -15.76 26.39
C ASN A 47 3.55 -14.82 25.34
N LEU A 48 4.81 -15.06 24.93
CA LEU A 48 5.45 -14.31 23.86
C LEU A 48 4.77 -14.55 22.50
N ILE A 49 4.47 -15.81 22.17
CA ILE A 49 3.75 -16.19 20.95
C ILE A 49 2.33 -15.58 20.94
N LEU A 50 1.62 -15.62 22.08
CA LEU A 50 0.30 -15.01 22.20
C LEU A 50 0.34 -13.50 21.93
N ARG A 51 1.29 -12.78 22.53
CA ARG A 51 1.47 -11.34 22.30
C ARG A 51 1.81 -11.03 20.84
N LEU A 52 2.66 -11.85 20.22
CA LEU A 52 3.02 -11.70 18.81
C LEU A 52 1.80 -11.90 17.90
N ALA A 53 0.95 -12.89 18.20
CA ALA A 53 -0.30 -13.12 17.48
C ALA A 53 -1.27 -11.93 17.62
N VAL A 54 -1.43 -11.37 18.82
CA VAL A 54 -2.26 -10.18 19.07
C VAL A 54 -1.75 -8.97 18.28
N ILE A 55 -0.44 -8.72 18.27
CA ILE A 55 0.18 -7.66 17.47
C ILE A 55 -0.06 -7.91 15.98
N GLY A 56 0.07 -9.15 15.52
CA GLY A 56 -0.22 -9.53 14.13
C GLY A 56 -1.64 -9.20 13.71
N VAL A 57 -2.63 -9.58 14.52
CA VAL A 57 -4.05 -9.26 14.27
C VAL A 57 -4.28 -7.74 14.30
N ALA A 58 -3.71 -7.03 15.27
CA ALA A 58 -3.82 -5.58 15.37
C ALA A 58 -3.23 -4.88 14.12
N CYS A 59 -2.09 -5.33 13.63
CA CYS A 59 -1.48 -4.80 12.39
C CYS A 59 -2.39 -5.02 11.18
N VAL A 60 -3.00 -6.19 11.03
CA VAL A 60 -3.95 -6.45 9.93
C VAL A 60 -5.13 -5.49 10.01
N ILE A 61 -5.71 -5.29 11.20
CA ILE A 61 -6.82 -4.35 11.41
C ILE A 61 -6.40 -2.93 11.03
N LEU A 62 -5.22 -2.48 11.45
CA LEU A 62 -4.70 -1.15 11.12
C LEU A 62 -4.49 -0.96 9.62
N VAL A 63 -3.96 -1.96 8.92
CA VAL A 63 -3.78 -1.91 7.45
C VAL A 63 -5.14 -1.83 6.75
N VAL A 64 -6.12 -2.63 7.18
CA VAL A 64 -7.48 -2.57 6.64
C VAL A 64 -8.10 -1.19 6.89
N MET A 65 -8.03 -0.69 8.13
CA MET A 65 -8.58 0.62 8.49
C MET A 65 -7.91 1.76 7.71
N GLY A 66 -6.59 1.72 7.58
CA GLY A 66 -5.82 2.69 6.77
C GLY A 66 -6.28 2.72 5.31
N ASN A 67 -6.49 1.53 4.71
CA ASN A 67 -7.03 1.45 3.35
C ASN A 67 -8.45 2.04 3.25
N VAL A 68 -9.33 1.74 4.21
CA VAL A 68 -10.69 2.32 4.25
C VAL A 68 -10.66 3.84 4.35
N LEU A 69 -9.78 4.40 5.19
CA LEU A 69 -9.61 5.86 5.31
C LEU A 69 -9.16 6.49 3.98
N ILE A 70 -8.21 5.86 3.28
CA ILE A 70 -7.76 6.35 1.97
C ILE A 70 -8.91 6.36 0.95
N TYR A 71 -9.78 5.35 0.95
CA TYR A 71 -10.96 5.32 0.09
C TYR A 71 -11.98 6.41 0.43
N LEU A 72 -12.19 6.70 1.72
CA LEU A 72 -13.12 7.73 2.18
C LEU A 72 -12.65 9.14 1.80
N PHE A 73 -11.35 9.42 1.95
CA PHE A 73 -10.79 10.74 1.68
C PHE A 73 -10.35 10.96 0.23
N ASN A 74 -10.26 9.90 -0.58
CA ASN A 74 -9.95 10.01 -2.01
C ASN A 74 -10.85 9.08 -2.84
N PRO A 75 -12.16 9.38 -2.89
CA PRO A 75 -13.13 8.59 -3.62
C PRO A 75 -12.87 8.60 -5.13
N THR A 76 -13.57 7.72 -5.84
CA THR A 76 -13.59 7.70 -7.31
C THR A 76 -14.80 8.46 -7.84
N ILE A 77 -14.64 9.07 -9.01
CA ILE A 77 -15.71 9.76 -9.72
C ILE A 77 -16.60 8.69 -10.36
N ASN A 78 -17.91 8.77 -10.13
CA ASN A 78 -18.83 7.71 -10.53
C ASN A 78 -20.08 8.23 -11.26
N ARG A 79 -20.27 9.54 -11.36
CA ARG A 79 -21.49 10.14 -11.93
C ARG A 79 -21.16 11.41 -12.70
N ALA A 80 -22.00 11.76 -13.68
CA ALA A 80 -21.83 13.00 -14.44
C ALA A 80 -21.95 14.27 -13.58
N GLY A 81 -22.83 14.26 -12.58
CA GLY A 81 -23.03 15.39 -11.66
C GLY A 81 -21.79 15.74 -10.84
N ASP A 82 -20.88 14.78 -10.63
CA ASP A 82 -19.63 14.98 -9.89
C ASP A 82 -18.68 15.96 -10.60
N PHE A 83 -18.88 16.21 -11.90
CA PHE A 83 -18.10 17.18 -12.67
C PHE A 83 -18.69 18.61 -12.63
N SER A 84 -19.97 18.76 -12.31
CA SER A 84 -20.66 20.06 -12.29
C SER A 84 -20.03 21.03 -11.29
N GLN A 85 -19.51 20.52 -10.17
CA GLN A 85 -18.80 21.32 -9.16
C GLN A 85 -17.53 22.02 -9.72
N TYR A 86 -17.03 21.59 -10.87
CA TYR A 86 -15.88 22.18 -11.54
C TYR A 86 -16.26 23.14 -12.68
N GLN A 87 -17.54 23.51 -12.83
CA GLN A 87 -18.06 24.33 -13.93
C GLN A 87 -17.87 23.67 -15.30
N ILE A 88 -17.97 22.33 -15.32
CA ILE A 88 -17.92 21.53 -16.54
C ILE A 88 -19.35 21.19 -16.92
N ASP A 89 -19.91 21.93 -17.87
CA ASP A 89 -21.31 21.77 -18.29
C ASP A 89 -21.49 20.64 -19.31
N PHE A 90 -20.45 20.36 -20.10
CA PHE A 90 -20.47 19.27 -21.07
C PHE A 90 -19.85 18.02 -20.47
N VAL A 91 -20.71 17.08 -20.07
CA VAL A 91 -20.33 15.73 -19.65
C VAL A 91 -21.08 14.72 -20.48
N THR A 92 -20.38 13.80 -21.10
CA THR A 92 -21.00 12.74 -21.91
C THR A 92 -20.45 11.38 -21.54
N GLU A 93 -21.34 10.40 -21.39
CA GLU A 93 -20.95 9.01 -21.25
C GLU A 93 -20.83 8.36 -22.63
N ILE A 94 -19.75 7.62 -22.82
CA ILE A 94 -19.40 7.06 -24.12
C ILE A 94 -19.18 5.57 -23.97
N THR A 95 -20.01 4.82 -24.68
CA THR A 95 -19.93 3.36 -24.74
C THR A 95 -18.98 2.85 -25.81
N THR A 96 -18.75 3.62 -26.88
CA THR A 96 -17.89 3.24 -28.02
C THR A 96 -17.12 4.43 -28.58
N ILE A 97 -15.96 4.18 -29.19
CA ILE A 97 -15.12 5.22 -29.77
C ILE A 97 -15.80 5.92 -30.97
N ALA A 98 -16.65 5.21 -31.70
CA ALA A 98 -17.46 5.80 -32.77
C ALA A 98 -18.43 6.86 -32.24
N ASN A 99 -19.11 6.58 -31.12
CA ASN A 99 -20.01 7.55 -30.48
C ASN A 99 -19.25 8.81 -30.03
N LEU A 100 -18.00 8.67 -29.58
CA LEU A 100 -17.14 9.82 -29.28
C LEU A 100 -16.89 10.67 -30.51
N ALA A 101 -16.53 10.04 -31.64
CA ALA A 101 -16.27 10.75 -32.88
C ALA A 101 -17.50 11.55 -33.36
N ASP A 102 -18.68 10.94 -33.34
CA ASP A 102 -19.93 11.58 -33.75
C ASP A 102 -20.27 12.78 -32.87
N ILE A 103 -20.21 12.61 -31.54
CA ILE A 103 -20.48 13.68 -30.58
C ILE A 103 -19.51 14.85 -30.76
N LEU A 104 -18.21 14.57 -30.95
CA LEU A 104 -17.20 15.60 -31.16
C LEU A 104 -17.34 16.29 -32.51
N SER A 105 -17.72 15.57 -33.56
CA SER A 105 -17.98 16.17 -34.87
C SER A 105 -19.13 17.18 -34.81
N TYR A 106 -20.18 16.87 -34.04
CA TYR A 106 -21.31 17.76 -33.82
C TYR A 106 -20.95 18.97 -32.97
N LYS A 107 -20.27 18.76 -31.83
CA LYS A 107 -19.98 19.83 -30.87
C LYS A 107 -18.86 20.75 -31.31
N ASN A 108 -17.84 20.23 -32.00
CA ASN A 108 -16.61 20.97 -32.26
C ASN A 108 -16.49 21.50 -33.69
N SER A 109 -17.47 21.26 -34.57
CA SER A 109 -17.57 21.84 -35.94
C SER A 109 -16.24 21.88 -36.72
N GLY A 110 -15.36 20.89 -36.53
CA GLY A 110 -14.05 20.81 -37.19
C GLY A 110 -12.90 21.62 -36.56
N GLN A 111 -13.05 22.20 -35.37
CA GLN A 111 -11.93 22.78 -34.62
C GLN A 111 -10.99 21.68 -34.08
N GLU A 112 -9.69 21.93 -34.15
CA GLU A 112 -8.68 21.03 -33.59
C GLU A 112 -8.81 20.96 -32.07
N LEU A 113 -8.99 19.74 -31.55
CA LEU A 113 -9.22 19.48 -30.14
C LEU A 113 -8.07 18.67 -29.56
N THR A 114 -7.57 19.08 -28.40
CA THR A 114 -6.63 18.27 -27.65
C THR A 114 -7.38 17.35 -26.70
N ILE A 115 -7.19 16.05 -26.84
CA ILE A 115 -7.69 15.04 -25.91
C ILE A 115 -6.60 14.72 -24.89
N VAL A 116 -6.97 14.83 -23.62
CA VAL A 116 -6.14 14.47 -22.48
C VAL A 116 -6.89 13.50 -21.58
N SER A 117 -6.17 12.68 -20.84
CA SER A 117 -6.74 11.71 -19.90
C SER A 117 -5.83 11.58 -18.69
N THR A 118 -6.40 11.45 -17.48
CA THR A 118 -5.60 11.11 -16.29
C THR A 118 -5.01 9.69 -16.36
N ASN A 119 -5.56 8.82 -17.21
CA ASN A 119 -5.14 7.44 -17.39
C ASN A 119 -4.48 7.25 -18.79
N LYS A 120 -3.20 6.89 -18.79
CA LYS A 120 -2.44 6.62 -20.01
C LYS A 120 -3.03 5.49 -20.85
N ALA A 121 -3.60 4.45 -20.22
CA ALA A 121 -4.20 3.34 -20.94
C ALA A 121 -5.41 3.76 -21.80
N ILE A 122 -6.21 4.72 -21.30
CA ILE A 122 -7.31 5.32 -22.08
C ILE A 122 -6.73 6.08 -23.27
N LEU A 123 -5.71 6.91 -23.03
CA LEU A 123 -5.07 7.69 -24.09
C LEU A 123 -4.47 6.79 -25.18
N ASP A 124 -3.81 5.70 -24.79
CA ASP A 124 -3.21 4.75 -25.72
C ASP A 124 -4.27 4.01 -26.55
N LYS A 125 -5.40 3.60 -25.96
CA LYS A 125 -6.54 3.03 -26.71
C LYS A 125 -7.12 4.03 -27.70
N LEU A 126 -7.25 5.31 -27.32
CA LEU A 126 -7.76 6.33 -28.22
C LEU A 126 -6.79 6.61 -29.37
N LYS A 127 -5.47 6.64 -29.09
CA LYS A 127 -4.42 6.75 -30.12
C LYS A 127 -4.45 5.59 -31.12
N GLN A 128 -4.75 4.36 -30.69
CA GLN A 128 -4.92 3.23 -31.62
C GLN A 128 -6.11 3.41 -32.58
N ASN A 129 -7.09 4.25 -32.21
CA ASN A 129 -8.29 4.52 -33.01
C ASN A 129 -8.26 5.90 -33.68
N GLN A 130 -7.05 6.43 -33.93
CA GLN A 130 -6.84 7.76 -34.50
C GLN A 130 -7.50 7.94 -35.88
N GLU A 131 -7.68 6.87 -36.66
CA GLU A 131 -8.40 6.94 -37.95
C GLU A 131 -9.88 7.30 -37.81
N THR A 132 -10.52 6.89 -36.70
CA THR A 132 -11.92 7.22 -36.38
C THR A 132 -12.03 8.61 -35.77
N LEU A 133 -10.97 9.05 -35.09
CA LEU A 133 -10.89 10.31 -34.35
C LEU A 133 -10.09 11.38 -35.12
N LYS A 134 -10.43 11.60 -36.39
CA LYS A 134 -9.73 12.56 -37.28
C LYS A 134 -9.81 13.99 -36.72
N GLY A 135 -8.67 14.69 -36.70
CA GLY A 135 -8.57 16.07 -36.22
C GLY A 135 -8.41 16.22 -34.71
N MET A 136 -8.28 15.12 -33.96
CA MET A 136 -7.98 15.12 -32.53
C MET A 136 -6.51 14.86 -32.26
N HIS A 137 -5.95 15.59 -31.30
CA HIS A 137 -4.57 15.43 -30.84
C HIS A 137 -4.55 14.82 -29.44
N PHE A 138 -3.95 13.65 -29.31
CA PHE A 138 -3.85 12.93 -28.04
C PHE A 138 -2.56 13.30 -27.31
N VAL A 139 -2.67 14.08 -26.24
CA VAL A 139 -1.52 14.63 -25.53
C VAL A 139 -1.50 14.13 -24.09
N ASP A 140 -0.31 13.78 -23.61
CA ASP A 140 -0.10 13.43 -22.20
C ASP A 140 -0.06 14.72 -21.37
N LEU A 141 -0.68 14.70 -20.18
CA LEU A 141 -0.67 15.85 -19.27
C LEU A 141 0.74 16.31 -18.86
N GLN A 142 1.75 15.45 -19.00
CA GLN A 142 3.16 15.77 -18.74
C GLN A 142 3.85 16.48 -19.91
N ASP A 143 3.28 16.42 -21.11
CA ASP A 143 3.83 17.02 -22.32
C ASP A 143 3.34 18.46 -22.49
N VAL A 144 3.86 19.35 -21.64
CA VAL A 144 3.48 20.77 -21.60
C VAL A 144 3.61 21.46 -22.97
N PRO A 145 4.70 21.29 -23.75
CA PRO A 145 4.81 21.90 -25.07
C PRO A 145 3.63 21.57 -25.98
N SER A 146 3.24 20.30 -26.08
CA SER A 146 2.12 19.88 -26.92
C SER A 146 0.76 20.33 -26.38
N LEU A 147 0.61 20.51 -25.06
CA LEU A 147 -0.60 21.11 -24.48
C LEU A 147 -0.74 22.60 -24.84
N LEU A 148 0.37 23.30 -25.07
CA LEU A 148 0.37 24.73 -25.37
C LEU A 148 -0.02 25.04 -26.83
N GLU A 149 0.03 24.05 -27.73
CA GLU A 149 -0.25 24.23 -29.16
C GLU A 149 -1.72 24.62 -29.43
N ARG A 150 -2.65 24.20 -28.57
CA ARG A 150 -4.10 24.33 -28.80
C ARG A 150 -4.82 24.75 -27.55
N ASP A 151 -5.79 25.63 -27.68
CA ASP A 151 -6.50 26.19 -26.54
C ASP A 151 -7.63 25.28 -26.04
N ALA A 152 -8.34 24.58 -26.93
CA ALA A 152 -9.46 23.73 -26.56
C ALA A 152 -9.02 22.32 -26.14
N VAL A 153 -9.46 21.89 -24.96
CA VAL A 153 -9.12 20.59 -24.37
C VAL A 153 -10.37 19.83 -23.94
N LEU A 154 -10.42 18.54 -24.27
CA LEU A 154 -11.40 17.59 -23.77
C LEU A 154 -10.71 16.56 -22.87
N LEU A 155 -11.26 16.41 -21.67
CA LEU A 155 -10.83 15.38 -20.72
C LEU A 155 -11.57 14.07 -21.03
N VAL A 156 -10.84 12.97 -21.10
CA VAL A 156 -11.43 11.63 -21.16
C VAL A 156 -11.08 10.87 -19.89
N GLU A 157 -12.10 10.45 -19.16
CA GLU A 157 -11.97 9.83 -17.82
C GLU A 157 -12.76 8.53 -17.72
N GLU A 158 -12.51 7.72 -16.69
CA GLU A 158 -13.21 6.46 -16.48
C GLU A 158 -13.94 6.44 -15.14
N TYR A 159 -15.25 6.16 -15.18
CA TYR A 159 -16.05 6.01 -13.96
C TYR A 159 -15.59 4.84 -13.11
N GLY A 160 -15.55 5.04 -11.79
CA GLY A 160 -15.08 4.03 -10.84
C GLY A 160 -13.57 3.90 -10.76
N VAL A 161 -12.82 4.51 -11.68
CA VAL A 161 -11.36 4.41 -11.75
C VAL A 161 -10.70 5.77 -11.50
N THR A 162 -11.15 6.82 -12.18
CA THR A 162 -10.61 8.18 -11.98
C THR A 162 -10.95 8.66 -10.57
N ARG A 163 -9.93 9.09 -9.81
CA ARG A 163 -10.09 9.65 -8.46
C ARG A 163 -10.20 11.17 -8.51
N TYR A 164 -11.00 11.74 -7.59
CA TYR A 164 -11.20 13.19 -7.50
C TYR A 164 -9.88 13.96 -7.47
N LYS A 165 -8.96 13.58 -6.58
CA LYS A 165 -7.66 14.25 -6.46
C LYS A 165 -6.86 14.27 -7.77
N LYS A 166 -6.86 13.16 -8.52
CA LYS A 166 -6.11 13.09 -9.79
C LYS A 166 -6.77 13.97 -10.86
N PHE A 167 -8.09 13.92 -10.93
CA PHE A 167 -8.85 14.75 -11.86
C PHE A 167 -8.66 16.25 -11.58
N GLU A 168 -8.74 16.66 -10.31
CA GLU A 168 -8.49 18.04 -9.89
C GLU A 168 -7.08 18.51 -10.24
N GLN A 169 -6.07 17.66 -10.04
CA GLN A 169 -4.69 17.96 -10.44
C GLN A 169 -4.58 18.19 -11.95
N SER A 170 -5.20 17.33 -12.77
CA SER A 170 -5.23 17.51 -14.23
C SER A 170 -5.95 18.80 -14.62
N LEU A 171 -7.09 19.08 -14.00
CA LEU A 171 -7.85 20.31 -14.24
C LEU A 171 -7.03 21.55 -13.87
N GLN A 172 -6.29 21.50 -12.77
CA GLN A 172 -5.40 22.57 -12.33
C GLN A 172 -4.26 22.80 -13.32
N ILE A 173 -3.64 21.73 -13.84
CA ILE A 173 -2.61 21.84 -14.88
C ILE A 173 -3.19 22.58 -16.10
N LEU A 174 -4.34 22.16 -16.60
CA LEU A 174 -4.98 22.77 -17.78
C LEU A 174 -5.35 24.24 -17.54
N ARG A 175 -5.91 24.56 -16.37
CA ARG A 175 -6.26 25.93 -15.97
C ARG A 175 -5.03 26.82 -15.84
N ASN A 176 -3.95 26.32 -15.25
CA ASN A 176 -2.68 27.06 -15.14
C ASN A 176 -2.05 27.33 -16.51
N LEU A 177 -2.33 26.49 -17.51
CA LEU A 177 -1.92 26.68 -18.89
C LEU A 177 -2.90 27.53 -19.71
N ASN A 178 -3.90 28.14 -19.06
CA ASN A 178 -4.99 28.92 -19.67
C ASN A 178 -5.74 28.17 -20.79
N ARG A 179 -5.89 26.85 -20.66
CA ARG A 179 -6.63 26.04 -21.63
C ARG A 179 -8.14 26.17 -21.41
N SER A 180 -8.88 26.26 -22.51
CA SER A 180 -10.34 26.20 -22.54
C SER A 180 -10.80 24.75 -22.45
N ILE A 181 -11.44 24.40 -21.34
CA ILE A 181 -11.94 23.04 -21.10
C ILE A 181 -13.31 22.93 -21.74
N LEU A 182 -13.41 22.17 -22.84
CA LEU A 182 -14.66 21.93 -23.55
C LEU A 182 -15.62 21.07 -22.73
N GLY A 183 -15.09 20.05 -22.06
CA GLY A 183 -15.88 19.14 -21.24
C GLY A 183 -15.15 17.87 -20.83
N VAL A 184 -15.93 16.91 -20.32
CA VAL A 184 -15.46 15.58 -19.94
C VAL A 184 -16.26 14.51 -20.68
N ALA A 185 -15.55 13.60 -21.34
CA ALA A 185 -16.10 12.37 -21.86
C ALA A 185 -15.74 11.21 -20.94
N THR A 186 -16.69 10.37 -20.58
CA THR A 186 -16.39 9.17 -19.79
C THR A 186 -16.31 7.94 -20.69
N PHE A 187 -15.16 7.28 -20.67
CA PHE A 187 -14.87 6.11 -21.48
C PHE A 187 -14.51 4.93 -20.58
N LYS A 188 -15.23 3.82 -20.74
CA LYS A 188 -14.94 2.58 -20.02
C LYS A 188 -13.95 1.75 -20.83
N LEU A 189 -12.81 1.41 -20.23
CA LEU A 189 -11.75 0.66 -20.90
C LEU A 189 -12.14 -0.81 -21.14
#